data_AF-A0A7W2NFS6-F1
#
_entry.id   AF-A0A7W2NFS6-F1
#
_cell.length_a   1.000
_cell.length_b   1.000
_cell.length_c   1.000
_cell.angle_alpha   90.00
_cell.angle_beta   90.00
_cell.angle_gamma   90.00
#
_symmetry.space_group_name_H-M   'P 1'
#
loop_
_entity.id
_entity.type
_entity.pdbx_description
1 polymer ?
#
loop_
_entity_poly.entity_id
_entity_poly.type
_entity_poly.pdbx_seq_one_letter_code
_entity_poly.pdbx_strand_id
1 'polypeptide(L)' 'MATSKSITGNEDGKNAENQTYTIIGRGDVSRAKLAKEVDKGQHQGVHTYQRNGVKYVRANPNSNATDNIEK' A
#
# COMPACT_ATOMS: atom_id res chain seq x y z
N MET A 1 12.27 -6.27 -5.29
CA MET A 1 10.97 -6.56 -4.65
C MET A 1 10.84 -5.63 -3.46
N ALA A 2 9.75 -4.87 -3.33
CA ALA A 2 9.54 -4.04 -2.15
C ALA A 2 8.79 -4.86 -1.08
N THR A 3 9.10 -4.59 0.18
CA THR A 3 8.42 -5.22 1.32
C THR A 3 7.44 -4.23 1.96
N SER A 4 6.53 -4.67 2.82
CA SER A 4 5.64 -3.77 3.57
C SER A 4 6.37 -2.66 4.34
N LYS A 5 7.60 -2.90 4.79
CA LYS A 5 8.45 -1.88 5.42
C LYS A 5 8.95 -0.79 4.47
N SER A 6 8.86 -1.03 3.16
CA SER A 6 9.42 -0.17 2.12
C SER A 6 8.36 0.58 1.33
N ILE A 7 7.08 0.39 1.64
CA ILE A 7 5.95 1.00 0.95
C ILE A 7 5.18 1.87 1.96
N THR A 8 5.14 3.17 1.72
CA THR A 8 4.42 4.14 2.54
C THR A 8 3.22 4.67 1.76
N GLY A 9 2.05 4.75 2.41
CA GLY A 9 0.89 5.44 1.86
C GLY A 9 1.06 6.95 1.99
N ASN A 10 0.71 7.71 0.95
CA ASN A 10 0.96 9.15 0.92
C ASN A 10 -0.24 10.03 1.32
N GLU A 11 -1.43 9.42 1.55
CA GLU A 11 -2.66 10.13 1.95
C GLU A 11 -3.01 11.33 1.05
N ASP A 12 -2.59 11.28 -0.22
CA ASP A 12 -2.55 12.40 -1.16
C ASP A 12 -3.86 12.63 -1.91
N GLY A 13 -4.88 11.83 -1.61
CA GLY A 13 -6.22 11.97 -2.14
C GLY A 13 -7.09 12.97 -1.38
N LYS A 14 -8.15 13.44 -2.04
CA LYS A 14 -9.09 14.45 -1.51
C LYS A 14 -9.76 14.08 -0.18
N ASN A 15 -9.79 12.79 0.17
CA ASN A 15 -10.36 12.24 1.40
C ASN A 15 -9.29 11.56 2.29
N ALA A 16 -8.03 12.02 2.24
CA ALA A 16 -6.87 11.37 2.87
C ALA A 16 -6.66 9.92 2.37
N GLU A 17 -7.15 9.61 1.18
CA GLU A 17 -6.99 8.29 0.57
C GLU A 17 -5.67 8.23 -0.20
N ASN A 18 -4.97 7.09 -0.15
CA ASN A 18 -3.73 6.92 -0.91
C ASN A 18 -4.02 6.90 -2.43
N GLN A 19 -3.65 7.93 -3.17
CA GLN A 19 -3.60 7.90 -4.64
C GLN A 19 -2.22 7.46 -5.13
N THR A 20 -1.18 7.77 -4.36
CA THR A 20 0.20 7.34 -4.56
C THR A 20 0.74 6.62 -3.34
N TYR A 21 1.80 5.85 -3.56
CA TYR A 21 2.57 5.16 -2.54
C TYR A 21 4.04 5.43 -2.80
N THR A 22 4.77 5.80 -1.76
CA THR A 22 6.23 5.94 -1.84
C THR A 22 6.88 4.59 -1.61
N ILE A 23 7.70 4.15 -2.56
CA ILE A 23 8.56 2.98 -2.38
C ILE A 23 9.99 3.45 -2.10
N ILE A 24 10.54 3.09 -0.95
CA ILE A 24 11.94 3.42 -0.59
C ILE A 24 12.88 2.88 -1.69
N GLY A 25 13.70 3.77 -2.26
CA GLY A 25 14.65 3.45 -3.34
C GLY A 25 14.07 3.40 -4.76
N ARG A 26 12.76 3.60 -4.92
CA ARG A 26 12.09 3.70 -6.24
C ARG A 26 11.34 5.03 -6.43
N GLY A 27 10.90 5.65 -5.33
CA GLY A 27 10.06 6.85 -5.34
C GLY A 27 8.57 6.51 -5.45
N ASP A 28 7.80 7.53 -5.80
CA ASP A 28 6.33 7.47 -5.84
C ASP A 28 5.80 6.64 -7.00
N VAL A 29 4.82 5.79 -6.69
CA VAL A 29 4.06 5.01 -7.66
C VAL A 29 2.57 5.23 -7.47
N SER A 30 1.82 5.23 -8.56
CA SER A 30 0.36 5.34 -8.49
C SER A 30 -0.25 4.08 -7.88
N ARG A 31 -1.34 4.27 -7.11
CA ARG A 31 -2.13 3.20 -6.50
C ARG A 31 -2.48 2.09 -7.48
N ALA A 32 -2.96 2.45 -8.67
CA ALA A 32 -3.37 1.48 -9.68
C ALA A 32 -2.19 0.63 -10.18
N LYS A 33 -1.00 1.23 -10.31
CA LYS A 33 0.21 0.51 -10.70
C LYS A 33 0.65 -0.44 -9.58
N LEU A 34 0.76 0.08 -8.35
CA LEU A 34 1.20 -0.74 -7.22
C LEU A 34 0.22 -1.89 -6.94
N ALA A 35 -1.09 -1.62 -6.97
CA ALA A 35 -2.11 -2.65 -6.78
C ALA A 35 -1.98 -3.79 -7.80
N LYS A 36 -1.71 -3.48 -9.08
CA LYS A 36 -1.44 -4.51 -10.11
C LYS A 36 -0.18 -5.31 -9.84
N GLU A 37 0.89 -4.67 -9.36
CA GLU A 37 2.14 -5.37 -9.03
C GLU A 37 1.98 -6.28 -7.81
N VAL A 38 1.21 -5.85 -6.81
CA VAL A 38 0.86 -6.64 -5.62
C VAL A 38 -0.01 -7.83 -5.99
N ASP A 39 -1.01 -7.64 -6.86
CA ASP A 39 -1.87 -8.71 -7.40
C ASP A 39 -1.07 -9.77 -8.16
N LYS A 40 0.03 -9.35 -8.81
CA LYS A 40 1.02 -10.23 -9.46
C LYS A 40 2.03 -10.88 -8.49
N GLY A 41 1.93 -10.63 -7.19
CA GLY A 41 2.85 -11.17 -6.18
C GLY A 41 4.26 -10.57 -6.20
N GLN A 42 4.46 -9.39 -6.81
CA GLN A 42 5.79 -8.78 -6.95
C GLN A 42 6.31 -8.07 -5.68
N HIS A 43 5.42 -7.89 -4.70
CA HIS A 43 5.71 -7.23 -3.43
C HIS A 43 5.32 -8.15 -2.28
N GLN A 44 6.27 -8.43 -1.38
CA GLN A 44 6.05 -9.35 -0.26
C GLN A 44 5.58 -8.60 0.99
N GLY A 45 4.73 -9.24 1.78
CA GLY A 45 4.23 -8.64 3.02
C GLY A 45 3.18 -7.54 2.82
N VAL A 46 2.68 -7.35 1.60
CA VAL A 46 1.55 -6.46 1.30
C VAL A 46 0.45 -7.23 0.55
N HIS A 47 -0.79 -6.76 0.66
CA HIS A 47 -1.93 -7.28 -0.08
C HIS A 47 -2.76 -6.14 -0.67
N THR A 48 -3.63 -6.48 -1.62
CA THR A 48 -4.63 -5.52 -2.10
C THR A 48 -5.93 -5.67 -1.30
N TYR A 49 -6.54 -4.54 -0.97
CA TYR A 49 -7.81 -4.44 -0.26
C TYR A 49 -8.77 -3.58 -1.07
N GLN A 50 -10.02 -4.01 -1.24
CA GLN A 50 -11.02 -3.24 -1.97
C GLN A 50 -12.05 -2.63 -1.01
N ARG A 51 -12.24 -1.32 -1.09
CA ARG A 51 -13.26 -0.57 -0.33
C ARG A 51 -14.11 0.25 -1.29
N ASN A 52 -15.43 0.08 -1.27
CA ASN A 52 -16.37 0.82 -2.12
C ASN A 52 -15.98 0.82 -3.62
N GLY A 53 -15.52 -0.33 -4.12
CA GLY A 53 -15.08 -0.48 -5.52
C GLY A 53 -13.65 -0.03 -5.81
N VAL A 54 -12.97 0.63 -4.87
CA VAL A 54 -11.60 1.15 -5.03
C VAL A 54 -10.58 0.19 -4.41
N LYS A 55 -9.56 -0.19 -5.18
CA LYS A 55 -8.50 -1.13 -4.76
C LYS A 55 -7.29 -0.37 -4.19
N TYR A 56 -7.00 -0.60 -2.93
CA TYR A 56 -5.90 -0.07 -2.15
C TYR A 56 -4.82 -1.14 -1.92
N VAL A 57 -3.63 -0.70 -1.53
CA VAL A 57 -2.54 -1.57 -1.11
C VAL A 57 -2.34 -1.38 0.38
N ARG A 58 -2.34 -2.47 1.14
CA ARG A 58 -2.10 -2.48 2.58
C ARG A 58 -0.93 -3.39 2.92
N ALA A 59 -0.20 -3.04 3.97
CA ALA A 59 0.69 -4.00 4.62
C ALA A 59 -0.14 -5.18 5.14
N ASN A 60 0.40 -6.38 5.01
CA ASN A 60 -0.15 -7.54 5.71
C ASN A 60 -0.09 -7.23 7.20
N PRO A 61 -1.18 -7.47 7.95
CA PRO A 61 -1.15 -7.34 9.39
C PRO A 61 -0.03 -8.23 9.91
N ASN A 62 1.05 -7.63 10.40
CA ASN A 62 1.98 -8.34 11.24
C ASN A 62 1.23 -8.61 12.55
N SER A 63 1.37 -9.79 13.15
CA SER A 63 0.76 -10.08 14.46
C SER A 63 1.34 -9.23 15.62
N ASN A 64 2.03 -8.14 15.31
CA ASN A 64 2.41 -7.09 16.25
C ASN A 64 1.35 -5.98 16.18
N ALA A 65 0.58 -5.84 17.24
CA ALA A 65 -0.51 -4.89 17.39
C ALA A 65 -0.13 -3.39 17.28
N THR A 66 1.13 -3.07 16.97
CA THR A 66 1.68 -1.70 16.93
C THR A 66 1.69 -1.04 15.55
N ASP A 67 1.40 -1.76 14.47
CA ASP A 67 1.42 -1.25 13.07
C ASP A 67 0.02 -0.93 12.50
N ASN A 68 -0.98 -0.69 13.36
CA ASN A 68 -2.30 -0.27 12.91
C ASN A 68 -2.25 1.19 12.41
N ILE A 69 -2.19 1.34 11.09
CA ILE A 69 -2.33 2.62 10.33
C ILE A 69 -3.82 3.04 10.28
N GLU A 70 -4.54 2.92 11.39
CA GLU A 70 -5.85 3.56 11.60
C GLU A 70 -5.89 4.01 13.05
N LYS A 71 -5.74 5.32 13.26
CA LYS A 71 -6.20 6.02 14.45
C LYS A 71 -7.13 7.14 14.01
#